data_AF-A0A937WHY1-F1
#
_entry.id   AF-A0A937WHY1-F1
#
_cell.length_a   1.000
_cell.length_b   1.000
_cell.length_c   1.000
_cell.angle_alpha   90.00
_cell.angle_beta   90.00
_cell.angle_gamma   90.00
#
_symmetry.space_group_name_H-M   'P 1'
#
loop_
_entity.id
_entity.type
_entity.pdbx_description
1 polymer ?
#
loop_
_entity_poly.entity_id
_entity_poly.type
_entity_poly.pdbx_seq_one_letter_code
_entity_poly.pdbx_strand_id
1 'polypeptide(L)'
;MRKTKILRNWLNHKVKLLVSKANTILSVRLYWLIIGLTLLHIVPIWAFRYFPSQDGPCHIENSYMLLHYFGKDRAYSHYYDLNHDPVPNWLSHSAMAFLMLFLPPLIAEKMLLTIYVVLFIVSILYFLNSVDKEKAFLSLLAFPFIYNYLLHMGFYNFAFSFPLMFLTIGYWWKRRDRWLDWKFLVGLNLLLILLYFCHMVSQLLAIIAIWLLAFLYHRAKVYRMLILAVTLIPAYLLPFYYVHTRGVQPSGRWASGDLWGYFAKIGSLTSYDVREDYVGKWLAILFAALMLYTIVWEKIGLSACLKNDCSNDCLFFKLKTDTFFWQVTMR
;
A
#
# COMPACT_ATOMS: atom_id res chain seq x y z
N MET A 1 -2.88 -36.08 42.35
CA MET A 1 -3.46 -34.93 41.60
C MET A 1 -2.54 -33.71 41.44
N ARG A 2 -1.69 -33.33 42.41
CA ARG A 2 -0.82 -32.12 42.30
C ARG A 2 0.33 -32.25 41.28
N LYS A 3 1.01 -33.40 41.22
CA LYS A 3 2.14 -33.66 40.31
C LYS A 3 1.76 -33.64 38.81
N THR A 4 0.59 -34.16 38.45
CA THR A 4 0.08 -34.18 37.07
C THR A 4 -0.29 -32.78 36.55
N LYS A 5 -0.81 -31.91 37.41
CA LYS A 5 -1.10 -30.50 37.08
C LYS A 5 0.17 -29.68 36.82
N ILE A 6 1.23 -29.94 37.60
CA ILE A 6 2.54 -29.29 37.44
C ILE A 6 3.21 -29.73 36.12
N LEU A 7 3.20 -31.03 35.82
CA LEU A 7 3.77 -31.56 34.57
C LEU A 7 3.04 -31.01 33.34
N ARG A 8 1.70 -30.94 33.38
CA ARG A 8 0.87 -30.38 32.31
C ARG A 8 1.14 -28.89 32.09
N ASN A 9 1.27 -28.10 33.16
CA ASN A 9 1.60 -26.68 33.06
C ASN A 9 3.02 -26.46 32.50
N TRP A 10 3.99 -27.27 32.90
CA TRP A 10 5.36 -27.21 32.39
C TRP A 10 5.43 -27.57 30.89
N LEU A 11 4.74 -28.63 30.46
CA LEU A 11 4.61 -29.00 29.04
C LEU A 11 3.94 -27.88 28.23
N ASN A 12 2.82 -27.34 28.70
CA ASN A 12 2.13 -26.23 28.03
C ASN A 12 3.02 -24.98 27.91
N HIS A 13 3.83 -24.69 28.93
CA HIS A 13 4.78 -23.58 28.88
C HIS A 13 5.90 -23.82 27.85
N LYS A 14 6.48 -25.03 27.82
CA LYS A 14 7.49 -25.39 26.81
C LYS A 14 6.94 -25.36 25.38
N VAL A 15 5.74 -25.87 25.16
CA VAL A 15 5.07 -25.81 23.85
C VAL A 15 4.85 -24.36 23.41
N LYS A 16 4.37 -23.49 24.31
CA LYS A 16 4.21 -22.05 24.02
C LYS A 16 5.54 -21.38 23.64
N LEU A 17 6.63 -21.70 24.35
CA LEU A 17 7.96 -21.18 24.02
C LEU A 17 8.45 -21.66 22.64
N LEU A 18 8.26 -22.94 22.32
CA LEU A 18 8.64 -23.51 21.03
C LEU A 18 7.83 -22.89 19.88
N VAL A 19 6.52 -22.77 20.04
CA VAL A 19 5.64 -22.11 19.05
C VAL A 19 6.03 -20.65 18.88
N SER A 20 6.27 -19.91 19.97
CA SER A 20 6.74 -18.52 19.90
C SER A 20 8.05 -18.41 19.14
N LYS A 21 9.02 -19.29 19.43
CA LYS A 21 10.33 -19.29 18.76
C LYS A 21 10.20 -19.63 17.28
N ALA A 22 9.37 -20.60 16.92
CA ALA A 22 9.09 -20.96 15.53
C ALA A 22 8.43 -19.81 14.76
N ASN A 23 7.44 -19.14 15.36
CA ASN A 23 6.78 -17.96 14.78
C ASN A 23 7.77 -16.80 14.57
N THR A 24 8.71 -16.59 15.50
CA THR A 24 9.79 -15.60 15.34
C THR A 24 10.72 -15.96 14.17
N ILE A 25 11.11 -17.23 14.04
CA ILE A 25 11.97 -17.66 12.93
C ILE A 25 11.24 -17.51 11.58
N LEU A 26 9.97 -17.88 11.52
CA LEU A 26 9.15 -17.76 10.31
C LEU A 26 8.99 -16.29 9.90
N SER A 27 8.74 -15.39 10.86
CA SER A 27 8.64 -13.96 10.57
C SER A 27 9.96 -13.38 10.08
N VAL A 28 11.09 -13.74 10.67
CA VAL A 28 12.42 -13.31 10.20
C VAL A 28 12.67 -13.76 8.76
N ARG A 29 12.37 -15.02 8.42
CA ARG A 29 12.50 -15.53 7.05
C ARG A 29 11.62 -14.78 6.06
N LEU A 30 10.37 -14.48 6.44
CA LEU A 30 9.46 -13.69 5.62
C LEU A 30 10.01 -12.28 5.36
N TYR A 31 10.53 -11.58 6.37
CA TYR A 31 11.11 -10.25 6.18
C TYR A 31 12.34 -10.29 5.24
N TRP A 32 13.21 -11.29 5.36
CA TRP A 32 14.33 -11.45 4.42
C TRP A 32 13.86 -11.75 2.99
N LEU A 33 12.82 -12.57 2.82
CA LEU A 33 12.21 -12.80 1.50
C LEU A 33 11.68 -11.50 0.91
N ILE A 34 10.95 -10.70 1.69
CA ILE A 34 10.42 -9.40 1.25
C ILE A 34 11.57 -8.46 0.88
N ILE A 35 12.63 -8.37 1.70
CA ILE A 35 13.79 -7.54 1.38
C ILE A 35 14.43 -8.00 0.06
N GLY A 36 14.65 -9.30 -0.10
CA GLY A 36 15.21 -9.88 -1.33
C GLY A 36 14.35 -9.59 -2.56
N LEU A 37 13.03 -9.73 -2.45
CA LEU A 37 12.09 -9.41 -3.52
C LEU A 37 12.06 -7.90 -3.82
N THR A 38 12.11 -7.04 -2.82
CA THR A 38 12.19 -5.57 -3.01
C THR A 38 13.46 -5.20 -3.75
N LEU A 39 14.62 -5.76 -3.36
CA LEU A 39 15.88 -5.56 -4.07
C LEU A 39 15.80 -6.06 -5.51
N LEU A 40 15.22 -7.24 -5.74
CA LEU A 40 14.98 -7.76 -7.08
C LEU A 40 14.11 -6.80 -7.92
N HIS A 41 13.08 -6.20 -7.33
CA HIS A 41 12.23 -5.22 -8.02
C HIS A 41 12.93 -3.88 -8.24
N ILE A 42 13.99 -3.55 -7.51
CA ILE A 42 14.78 -2.34 -7.79
C ILE A 42 15.71 -2.56 -9.00
N VAL A 43 16.13 -3.79 -9.29
CA VAL A 43 17.07 -4.10 -10.38
C VAL A 43 16.64 -3.51 -11.73
N PRO A 44 15.39 -3.67 -12.23
CA PRO A 44 14.98 -3.11 -13.52
C PRO A 44 15.15 -1.59 -13.65
N ILE A 45 15.03 -0.83 -12.56
CA ILE A 45 15.21 0.63 -12.56
C ILE A 45 16.66 1.01 -12.86
N TRP A 46 17.61 0.23 -12.35
CA TRP A 46 19.04 0.54 -12.43
C TRP A 46 19.76 -0.21 -13.55
N ALA A 47 19.21 -1.35 -14.00
CA ALA A 47 19.80 -2.19 -15.03
C ALA A 47 19.88 -1.50 -16.40
N PHE A 48 18.94 -0.60 -16.70
CA PHE A 48 18.88 0.11 -17.97
C PHE A 48 19.25 1.58 -17.81
N ARG A 49 19.75 2.22 -18.88
CA ARG A 49 20.10 3.65 -18.86
C ARG A 49 18.89 4.53 -18.56
N TYR A 50 17.76 4.23 -19.19
CA TYR A 50 16.50 4.95 -19.07
C TYR A 50 15.44 4.02 -18.49
N PHE A 51 14.60 4.54 -17.58
CA PHE A 51 13.37 3.85 -17.21
C PHE A 51 12.36 4.03 -18.36
N PRO A 52 11.70 2.96 -18.83
CA PRO A 52 10.92 3.01 -20.08
C PRO A 52 9.57 3.73 -19.97
N SER A 53 9.42 4.76 -19.15
CA SER A 53 8.15 5.46 -18.99
C SER A 53 7.85 6.46 -20.11
N GLN A 54 6.58 6.62 -20.47
CA GLN A 54 6.13 7.57 -21.49
C GLN A 54 6.34 9.04 -21.06
N ASP A 55 5.79 9.46 -19.91
CA ASP A 55 5.87 10.86 -19.46
C ASP A 55 7.09 11.17 -18.57
N GLY A 56 7.91 10.18 -18.21
CA GLY A 56 9.11 10.36 -17.35
C GLY A 56 10.05 11.47 -17.81
N PRO A 57 10.43 11.54 -19.11
CA PRO A 57 11.26 12.63 -19.62
C PRO A 57 10.66 14.03 -19.38
N CYS A 58 9.34 14.18 -19.53
CA CYS A 58 8.64 15.44 -19.25
C CYS A 58 8.71 15.81 -17.77
N HIS A 59 8.60 14.81 -16.89
CA HIS A 59 8.74 15.03 -15.45
C HIS A 59 10.16 15.46 -15.06
N ILE A 60 11.18 14.85 -15.68
CA ILE A 60 12.58 15.25 -15.50
C ILE A 60 12.78 16.72 -15.92
N GLU A 61 12.34 17.10 -17.13
CA GLU A 61 12.52 18.46 -17.64
C GLU A 61 11.80 19.49 -16.77
N ASN A 62 10.54 19.24 -16.39
CA ASN A 62 9.80 20.17 -15.52
C ASN A 62 10.48 20.36 -14.16
N SER A 63 11.08 19.30 -13.61
CA SER A 63 11.80 19.36 -12.33
C SER A 63 13.13 20.11 -12.46
N TYR A 64 13.81 19.91 -13.58
CA TYR A 64 15.05 20.62 -13.90
C TYR A 64 14.78 22.12 -14.10
N MET A 65 13.74 22.47 -14.88
CA MET A 65 13.28 23.84 -15.04
C MET A 65 12.92 24.47 -13.69
N LEU A 66 12.20 23.77 -12.81
CA LEU A 66 11.86 24.27 -11.48
C LEU A 66 13.12 24.59 -10.65
N LEU A 67 14.12 23.72 -10.69
CA LEU A 67 15.39 23.92 -9.99
C LEU A 67 16.16 25.14 -10.53
N HIS A 68 16.18 25.32 -11.85
CA HIS A 68 16.95 26.35 -12.52
C HIS A 68 16.18 27.64 -12.82
N TYR A 69 14.90 27.73 -12.41
CA TYR A 69 14.02 28.85 -12.74
C TYR A 69 14.59 30.21 -12.30
N PHE A 70 15.17 30.26 -11.09
CA PHE A 70 15.79 31.46 -10.52
C PHE A 70 17.31 31.54 -10.82
N GLY A 71 17.79 30.78 -11.80
CA GLY A 71 19.18 30.74 -12.23
C GLY A 71 19.65 32.04 -12.86
N LYS A 72 20.98 32.17 -13.00
CA LYS A 72 21.60 33.32 -13.69
C LYS A 72 21.22 33.38 -15.16
N ASP A 73 21.13 32.21 -15.79
CA ASP A 73 20.61 32.06 -17.13
C ASP A 73 19.07 32.13 -17.04
N ARG A 74 18.52 33.30 -17.37
CA ARG A 74 17.09 33.60 -17.25
C ARG A 74 16.23 32.94 -18.33
N ALA A 75 16.79 32.02 -19.13
CA ALA A 75 16.09 31.34 -20.21
C ALA A 75 14.70 30.81 -19.78
N TYR A 76 14.62 30.07 -18.67
CA TYR A 76 13.35 29.53 -18.19
C TYR A 76 12.36 30.62 -17.74
N SER A 77 12.81 31.58 -16.93
CA SER A 77 11.97 32.69 -16.47
C SER A 77 11.53 33.65 -17.59
N HIS A 78 12.16 33.59 -18.77
CA HIS A 78 11.79 34.40 -19.93
C HIS A 78 10.61 33.79 -20.71
N TYR A 79 10.52 32.46 -20.75
CA TYR A 79 9.50 31.75 -21.53
C TYR A 79 8.40 31.10 -20.69
N TYR A 80 8.61 30.94 -19.38
CA TYR A 80 7.70 30.23 -18.49
C TYR A 80 7.39 31.02 -17.22
N ASP A 81 6.14 30.92 -16.78
CA ASP A 81 5.69 31.40 -15.48
C ASP A 81 5.56 30.23 -14.50
N LEU A 82 5.94 30.46 -13.23
CA LEU A 82 5.67 29.48 -12.18
C LEU A 82 4.20 29.50 -11.80
N ASN A 83 3.58 28.31 -11.80
CA ASN A 83 2.26 28.16 -11.21
C ASN A 83 2.39 28.10 -9.68
N HIS A 84 1.96 29.17 -9.01
CA HIS A 84 1.98 29.28 -7.55
C HIS A 84 0.75 28.69 -6.87
N ASP A 85 -0.27 28.28 -7.65
CA ASP A 85 -1.46 27.68 -7.07
C ASP A 85 -1.13 26.31 -6.48
N PRO A 86 -1.69 25.95 -5.31
CA PRO A 86 -1.47 24.65 -4.67
C PRO A 86 -2.28 23.55 -5.38
N VAL A 87 -1.96 23.29 -6.64
CA VAL A 87 -2.55 22.23 -7.46
C VAL A 87 -2.06 20.85 -7.00
N PRO A 88 -2.88 19.79 -7.14
CA PRO A 88 -2.44 18.43 -6.87
C PRO A 88 -1.39 17.98 -7.90
N ASN A 89 -0.81 16.80 -7.69
CA ASN A 89 0.21 16.20 -8.57
C ASN A 89 1.52 16.99 -8.66
N TRP A 90 2.01 17.50 -7.52
CA TRP A 90 3.23 18.31 -7.43
C TRP A 90 4.39 17.62 -6.70
N LEU A 91 4.11 16.48 -6.03
CA LEU A 91 5.11 15.81 -5.19
C LEU A 91 6.32 15.34 -6.00
N SER A 92 6.11 14.65 -7.13
CA SER A 92 7.23 14.07 -7.89
C SER A 92 8.17 15.15 -8.43
N HIS A 93 7.63 16.28 -8.92
CA HIS A 93 8.43 17.38 -9.46
C HIS A 93 9.30 18.03 -8.38
N SER A 94 8.69 18.38 -7.24
CA SER A 94 9.43 18.98 -6.12
C SER A 94 10.47 18.02 -5.54
N ALA A 95 10.13 16.73 -5.39
CA ALA A 95 11.05 15.71 -4.93
C ALA A 95 12.22 15.49 -5.90
N MET A 96 11.97 15.44 -7.21
CA MET A 96 13.04 15.31 -8.20
C MET A 96 13.91 16.56 -8.28
N ALA A 97 13.33 17.76 -8.26
CA ALA A 97 14.10 19.01 -8.23
C ALA A 97 15.04 19.05 -7.01
N PHE A 98 14.56 18.61 -5.85
CA PHE A 98 15.40 18.46 -4.66
C PHE A 98 16.51 17.43 -4.84
N LEU A 99 16.21 16.24 -5.40
CA LEU A 99 17.22 15.22 -5.68
C LEU A 99 18.28 15.73 -6.68
N MET A 100 17.88 16.54 -7.66
CA MET A 100 18.76 17.14 -8.66
C MET A 100 19.74 18.18 -8.08
N LEU A 101 19.55 18.64 -6.85
CA LEU A 101 20.57 19.42 -6.13
C LEU A 101 21.87 18.63 -5.93
N PHE A 102 21.78 17.30 -5.89
CA PHE A 102 22.90 16.41 -5.56
C PHE A 102 23.21 15.40 -6.66
N LEU A 103 22.26 15.17 -7.58
CA LEU A 103 22.31 14.07 -8.54
C LEU A 103 22.03 14.55 -9.96
N PRO A 104 22.63 13.91 -10.98
CA PRO A 104 22.23 14.14 -12.37
C PRO A 104 20.75 13.79 -12.60
N PRO A 105 20.06 14.44 -13.58
CA PRO A 105 18.62 14.27 -13.76
C PRO A 105 18.14 12.81 -13.90
N LEU A 106 18.85 11.98 -14.67
CA LEU A 106 18.53 10.56 -14.84
C LEU A 106 18.67 9.75 -13.55
N ILE A 107 19.62 10.12 -12.69
CA ILE A 107 19.84 9.45 -11.40
C ILE A 107 18.77 9.89 -10.40
N ALA A 108 18.35 11.16 -10.44
CA ALA A 108 17.25 11.66 -9.61
C ALA A 108 15.94 10.91 -9.89
N GLU A 109 15.61 10.66 -11.16
CA GLU A 109 14.43 9.84 -11.52
C GLU A 109 14.54 8.41 -10.97
N LYS A 110 15.68 7.74 -11.20
CA LYS A 110 15.89 6.37 -10.68
C LYS A 110 15.82 6.29 -9.17
N MET A 111 16.31 7.30 -8.47
CA MET A 111 16.18 7.42 -7.01
C MET A 111 14.72 7.61 -6.61
N LEU A 112 13.96 8.47 -7.29
CA LEU A 112 12.53 8.64 -7.05
C LEU A 112 11.79 7.31 -7.22
N LEU A 113 12.02 6.58 -8.32
CA LEU A 113 11.40 5.29 -8.57
C LEU A 113 11.80 4.23 -7.54
N THR A 114 13.06 4.25 -7.07
CA THR A 114 13.53 3.36 -6.00
C THR A 114 12.79 3.64 -4.69
N ILE A 115 12.64 4.92 -4.33
CA ILE A 115 11.87 5.34 -3.16
C ILE A 115 10.42 4.88 -3.28
N TYR A 116 9.81 4.98 -4.47
CA TYR A 116 8.47 4.46 -4.74
C TYR A 116 8.36 2.96 -4.45
N VAL A 117 9.25 2.13 -5.01
CA VAL A 117 9.22 0.66 -4.81
C VAL A 117 9.31 0.29 -3.33
N VAL A 118 10.26 0.91 -2.62
CA VAL A 118 10.45 0.67 -1.18
C VAL A 118 9.23 1.14 -0.39
N LEU A 119 8.74 2.34 -0.66
CA LEU A 119 7.59 2.92 0.03
C LEU A 119 6.34 2.06 -0.22
N PHE A 120 6.12 1.56 -1.43
CA PHE A 120 4.99 0.69 -1.77
C PHE A 120 4.94 -0.53 -0.85
N ILE A 121 6.05 -1.27 -0.75
CA ILE A 121 6.12 -2.48 0.07
C ILE A 121 6.05 -2.17 1.56
N VAL A 122 6.78 -1.15 2.03
CA VAL A 122 6.76 -0.74 3.44
C VAL A 122 5.36 -0.30 3.87
N SER A 123 4.66 0.47 3.06
CA SER A 123 3.31 0.94 3.34
C SER A 123 2.30 -0.20 3.43
N ILE A 124 2.36 -1.18 2.51
CA ILE A 124 1.47 -2.35 2.57
C ILE A 124 1.79 -3.20 3.81
N LEU A 125 3.07 -3.44 4.09
CA LEU A 125 3.48 -4.15 5.30
C LEU A 125 3.01 -3.46 6.56
N TYR A 126 3.15 -2.14 6.63
CA TYR A 126 2.71 -1.34 7.75
C TYR A 126 1.18 -1.40 7.92
N PHE A 127 0.44 -1.26 6.82
CA PHE A 127 -1.01 -1.39 6.81
C PHE A 127 -1.46 -2.76 7.31
N LEU A 128 -0.95 -3.85 6.75
CA LEU A 128 -1.31 -5.21 7.15
C LEU A 128 -0.96 -5.47 8.62
N ASN A 129 0.23 -5.09 9.07
CA ASN A 129 0.64 -5.22 10.47
C ASN A 129 -0.20 -4.35 11.44
N SER A 130 -0.83 -3.28 10.95
CA SER A 130 -1.76 -2.49 11.76
C SER A 130 -3.08 -3.21 12.01
N VAL A 131 -3.50 -4.06 11.07
CA VAL A 131 -4.73 -4.85 11.13
C VAL A 131 -4.49 -6.16 11.87
N ASP A 132 -3.55 -6.97 11.37
CA ASP A 132 -3.21 -8.28 11.93
C ASP A 132 -1.75 -8.64 11.57
N LYS A 133 -0.91 -8.77 12.60
CA LYS A 133 0.51 -9.09 12.44
C LYS A 133 0.76 -10.50 11.92
N GLU A 134 -0.15 -11.45 12.17
CA GLU A 134 0.00 -12.84 11.72
C GLU A 134 -0.21 -12.96 10.20
N LYS A 135 -0.94 -12.00 9.61
CA LYS A 135 -1.25 -11.95 8.18
C LYS A 135 -0.27 -11.09 7.37
N ALA A 136 0.89 -10.73 7.94
CA ALA A 136 1.91 -9.94 7.25
C ALA A 136 2.42 -10.58 5.95
N PHE A 137 2.34 -11.92 5.82
CA PHE A 137 2.71 -12.64 4.60
C PHE A 137 1.88 -12.24 3.37
N LEU A 138 0.65 -11.71 3.57
CA LEU A 138 -0.18 -11.20 2.47
C LEU A 138 0.45 -10.00 1.76
N SER A 139 1.46 -9.34 2.35
CA SER A 139 2.25 -8.31 1.68
C SER A 139 2.97 -8.82 0.44
N LEU A 140 3.23 -10.13 0.33
CA LEU A 140 3.80 -10.74 -0.87
C LEU A 140 2.91 -10.56 -2.10
N LEU A 141 1.61 -10.39 -1.90
CA LEU A 141 0.65 -10.15 -2.98
C LEU A 141 0.76 -8.72 -3.56
N ALA A 142 1.52 -7.83 -2.93
CA ALA A 142 1.70 -6.45 -3.40
C ALA A 142 2.71 -6.35 -4.55
N PHE A 143 3.69 -7.26 -4.62
CA PHE A 143 4.79 -7.18 -5.59
C PHE A 143 4.34 -7.08 -7.06
N PRO A 144 3.35 -7.86 -7.52
CA PRO A 144 2.89 -7.75 -8.91
C PRO A 144 2.29 -6.39 -9.30
N PHE A 145 1.93 -5.54 -8.32
CA PHE A 145 1.30 -4.24 -8.58
C PHE A 145 2.28 -3.06 -8.59
N ILE A 146 3.56 -3.30 -8.28
CA ILE A 146 4.58 -2.25 -8.29
C ILE A 146 4.71 -1.67 -9.72
N TYR A 147 4.91 -2.53 -10.71
CA TYR A 147 5.09 -2.12 -12.11
C TYR A 147 3.77 -2.21 -12.87
N ASN A 148 2.87 -1.28 -12.57
CA ASN A 148 1.58 -1.17 -13.24
C ASN A 148 1.63 -0.23 -14.46
N TYR A 149 0.61 -0.32 -15.30
CA TYR A 149 0.45 0.50 -16.51
C TYR A 149 0.65 2.00 -16.24
N LEU A 150 0.10 2.52 -15.14
CA LEU A 150 0.13 3.96 -14.87
C LEU A 150 1.52 4.44 -14.44
N LEU A 151 2.34 3.57 -13.82
CA LEU A 151 3.76 3.87 -13.62
C LEU A 151 4.51 3.95 -14.95
N HIS A 152 4.24 3.03 -15.87
CA HIS A 152 4.86 3.00 -17.21
C HIS A 152 4.36 4.14 -18.12
N MET A 153 3.14 4.63 -17.92
CA MET A 153 2.70 5.89 -18.52
C MET A 153 3.46 7.10 -17.98
N GLY A 154 4.17 6.97 -16.85
CA GLY A 154 4.90 8.06 -16.22
C GLY A 154 4.08 8.80 -15.16
N PHE A 155 2.91 8.31 -14.73
CA PHE A 155 2.08 8.97 -13.73
C PHE A 155 2.65 8.79 -12.31
N TYR A 156 3.86 9.31 -12.06
CA TYR A 156 4.61 9.10 -10.82
C TYR A 156 3.85 9.56 -9.59
N ASN A 157 3.26 10.75 -9.64
CA ASN A 157 2.43 11.30 -8.57
C ASN A 157 1.26 10.36 -8.18
N PHE A 158 0.56 9.84 -9.19
CA PHE A 158 -0.49 8.84 -8.98
C PHE A 158 0.08 7.53 -8.42
N ALA A 159 1.19 7.02 -8.94
CA ALA A 159 1.84 5.82 -8.42
C ALA A 159 2.22 5.95 -6.94
N PHE A 160 2.83 7.07 -6.54
CA PHE A 160 3.17 7.40 -5.15
C PHE A 160 1.96 7.52 -4.24
N SER A 161 0.80 7.88 -4.79
CA SER A 161 -0.43 8.03 -4.00
C SER A 161 -0.91 6.72 -3.37
N PHE A 162 -0.69 5.55 -4.00
CA PHE A 162 -1.08 4.25 -3.43
C PHE A 162 -0.32 3.90 -2.15
N PRO A 163 1.04 3.87 -2.14
CA PRO A 163 1.78 3.67 -0.91
C PRO A 163 1.35 4.63 0.19
N LEU A 164 1.21 5.92 -0.13
CA LEU A 164 0.86 6.94 0.86
C LEU A 164 -0.57 6.74 1.38
N MET A 165 -1.52 6.34 0.53
CA MET A 165 -2.88 5.99 0.93
C MET A 165 -2.88 4.81 1.92
N PHE A 166 -2.22 3.69 1.59
CA PHE A 166 -2.15 2.54 2.50
C PHE A 166 -1.44 2.88 3.82
N LEU A 167 -0.36 3.67 3.75
CA LEU A 167 0.33 4.18 4.94
C LEU A 167 -0.61 5.00 5.81
N THR A 168 -1.37 5.92 5.21
CA THR A 168 -2.30 6.81 5.90
C THR A 168 -3.43 6.05 6.57
N ILE A 169 -4.06 5.11 5.85
CA ILE A 169 -5.13 4.25 6.40
C ILE A 169 -4.58 3.39 7.54
N GLY A 170 -3.41 2.76 7.34
CA GLY A 170 -2.75 1.98 8.39
C GLY A 170 -2.35 2.81 9.60
N TYR A 171 -1.96 4.07 9.38
CA TYR A 171 -1.55 4.99 10.43
C TYR A 171 -2.75 5.33 11.32
N TRP A 172 -3.90 5.59 10.70
CA TRP A 172 -5.17 5.76 11.40
C TRP A 172 -5.59 4.49 12.13
N TRP A 173 -5.64 3.35 11.44
CA TRP A 173 -6.14 2.09 12.00
C TRP A 173 -5.34 1.59 13.20
N LYS A 174 -4.00 1.75 13.16
CA LYS A 174 -3.11 1.38 14.27
C LYS A 174 -3.40 2.16 15.56
N ARG A 175 -3.96 3.36 15.44
CA ARG A 175 -4.18 4.31 16.54
C ARG A 175 -5.67 4.65 16.75
N ARG A 176 -6.57 3.85 16.18
CA ARG A 176 -8.03 4.00 16.26
C ARG A 176 -8.60 4.11 17.67
N ASP A 177 -7.88 3.62 18.69
CA ASP A 177 -8.27 3.74 20.10
C ASP A 177 -7.91 5.10 20.73
N ARG A 178 -6.89 5.76 20.20
CA ARG A 178 -6.35 7.05 20.69
C ARG A 178 -6.34 8.09 19.58
N TRP A 179 -7.38 8.08 18.73
CA TRP A 179 -7.46 8.86 17.52
C TRP A 179 -7.64 10.37 17.74
N LEU A 180 -7.84 10.81 18.99
CA LEU A 180 -7.94 12.22 19.38
C LEU A 180 -6.63 12.81 19.96
N ASP A 181 -5.55 12.02 20.01
CA ASP A 181 -4.23 12.55 20.36
C ASP A 181 -3.81 13.60 19.31
N TRP A 182 -3.46 14.81 19.75
CA TRP A 182 -3.11 15.92 18.87
C TRP A 182 -1.90 15.59 17.98
N LYS A 183 -0.89 14.86 18.48
CA LYS A 183 0.29 14.48 17.69
C LYS A 183 -0.10 13.54 16.56
N PHE A 184 -1.05 12.65 16.85
CA PHE A 184 -1.61 11.75 15.86
C PHE A 184 -2.42 12.53 14.81
N LEU A 185 -3.29 13.46 15.24
CA LEU A 185 -4.11 14.25 14.32
C LEU A 185 -3.28 15.13 13.39
N VAL A 186 -2.22 15.76 13.91
CA VAL A 186 -1.26 16.51 13.08
C VAL A 186 -0.61 15.59 12.07
N GLY A 187 -0.08 14.44 12.50
CA GLY A 187 0.54 13.48 11.59
C GLY A 187 -0.44 12.94 10.52
N LEU A 188 -1.69 12.68 10.88
CA LEU A 188 -2.72 12.22 9.96
C LEU A 188 -3.08 13.29 8.92
N ASN A 189 -3.29 14.53 9.33
CA ASN A 189 -3.59 15.63 8.40
C ASN A 189 -2.40 15.92 7.48
N LEU A 190 -1.17 15.87 7.98
CA LEU A 190 0.03 16.02 7.15
C LEU A 190 0.14 14.92 6.09
N LEU A 191 -0.16 13.66 6.45
CA LEU A 191 -0.20 12.55 5.50
C LEU A 191 -1.29 12.74 4.44
N LEU A 192 -2.48 13.20 4.83
CA LEU A 192 -3.57 13.48 3.90
C LEU A 192 -3.26 14.68 2.98
N ILE A 193 -2.63 15.73 3.49
CA ILE A 193 -2.17 16.88 2.68
C ILE A 193 -1.07 16.44 1.72
N LEU A 194 -0.13 15.60 2.15
CA LEU A 194 0.88 15.02 1.27
C LEU A 194 0.25 14.16 0.18
N LEU A 195 -0.79 13.40 0.53
CA LEU A 195 -1.55 12.59 -0.42
C LEU A 195 -2.34 13.44 -1.42
N TYR A 196 -2.82 14.64 -1.05
CA TYR A 196 -3.38 15.62 -1.98
C TYR A 196 -2.34 16.02 -3.05
N PHE A 197 -1.13 16.38 -2.62
CA PHE A 197 -0.04 16.74 -3.53
C PHE A 197 0.45 15.57 -4.38
N CYS A 198 0.23 14.32 -3.95
CA CYS A 198 0.37 13.16 -4.82
C CYS A 198 -0.78 13.11 -5.82
N HIS A 199 -2.02 12.93 -5.34
CA HIS A 199 -3.19 12.81 -6.19
C HIS A 199 -4.47 13.00 -5.37
N MET A 200 -5.29 13.99 -5.73
CA MET A 200 -6.52 14.36 -5.01
C MET A 200 -7.50 13.18 -4.87
N VAL A 201 -7.70 12.36 -5.92
CA VAL A 201 -8.64 11.22 -5.85
C VAL A 201 -8.21 10.20 -4.81
N SER A 202 -6.91 9.90 -4.72
CA SER A 202 -6.38 8.93 -3.75
C SER A 202 -6.51 9.45 -2.33
N GLN A 203 -6.40 10.76 -2.13
CA GLN A 203 -6.69 11.41 -0.86
C GLN A 203 -8.16 11.22 -0.46
N LEU A 204 -9.09 11.50 -1.37
CA LEU A 204 -10.51 11.30 -1.12
C LEU A 204 -10.83 9.85 -0.80
N LEU A 205 -10.24 8.89 -1.52
CA LEU A 205 -10.39 7.46 -1.23
C LEU A 205 -9.85 7.09 0.17
N ALA A 206 -8.71 7.65 0.58
CA ALA A 206 -8.17 7.45 1.93
C ALA A 206 -9.12 7.98 3.01
N ILE A 207 -9.66 9.18 2.79
CA ILE A 207 -10.63 9.82 3.68
C ILE A 207 -11.89 8.94 3.77
N ILE A 208 -12.48 8.55 2.64
CA ILE A 208 -13.66 7.67 2.61
C ILE A 208 -13.40 6.35 3.35
N ALA A 209 -12.22 5.75 3.14
CA ALA A 209 -11.85 4.53 3.85
C ALA A 209 -11.76 4.75 5.37
N ILE A 210 -11.12 5.85 5.82
CA ILE A 210 -11.06 6.20 7.24
C ILE A 210 -12.45 6.44 7.82
N TRP A 211 -13.32 7.15 7.10
CA TRP A 211 -14.71 7.38 7.50
C TRP A 211 -15.49 6.08 7.65
N LEU A 212 -15.40 5.17 6.67
CA LEU A 212 -16.05 3.87 6.70
C LEU A 212 -15.54 3.02 7.88
N LEU A 213 -14.22 2.94 8.05
CA LEU A 213 -13.60 2.19 9.12
C LEU A 213 -13.95 2.76 10.50
N ALA A 214 -13.97 4.08 10.65
CA ALA A 214 -14.40 4.76 11.88
C ALA A 214 -15.89 4.53 12.18
N PHE A 215 -16.74 4.61 11.16
CA PHE A 215 -18.17 4.34 11.28
C PHE A 215 -18.44 2.91 11.78
N LEU A 216 -17.78 1.92 11.18
CA LEU A 216 -17.87 0.51 11.59
C LEU A 216 -17.29 0.31 12.99
N TYR A 217 -16.11 0.86 13.28
CA TYR A 217 -15.41 0.68 14.55
C TYR A 217 -16.18 1.31 15.73
N HIS A 218 -16.77 2.48 15.51
CA HIS A 218 -17.53 3.22 16.53
C HIS A 218 -19.02 2.87 16.55
N ARG A 219 -19.44 1.82 15.82
CA ARG A 219 -20.84 1.34 15.76
C ARG A 219 -21.82 2.46 15.41
N ALA A 220 -21.50 3.22 14.36
CA ALA A 220 -22.36 4.29 13.83
C ALA A 220 -22.68 5.45 14.80
N LYS A 221 -21.88 5.66 15.85
CA LYS A 221 -22.06 6.78 16.78
C LYS A 221 -21.81 8.13 16.10
N VAL A 222 -22.90 8.83 15.75
CA VAL A 222 -22.88 10.10 15.00
C VAL A 222 -21.94 11.15 15.60
N TYR A 223 -21.94 11.35 16.92
CA TYR A 223 -21.09 12.38 17.55
C TYR A 223 -19.59 12.13 17.31
N ARG A 224 -19.15 10.85 17.25
CA ARG A 224 -17.74 10.52 16.93
C ARG A 224 -17.41 10.85 15.49
N MET A 225 -18.38 10.68 14.60
CA MET A 225 -18.23 11.01 13.19
C MET A 225 -18.17 12.52 12.97
N LEU A 226 -18.96 13.30 13.70
CA LEU A 226 -18.86 14.76 13.69
C LEU A 226 -17.49 15.25 14.21
N ILE A 227 -16.98 14.65 15.29
CA ILE A 227 -15.64 14.97 15.78
C ILE A 227 -14.59 14.62 14.70
N LEU A 228 -14.71 13.46 14.04
CA LEU A 228 -13.81 13.09 12.95
C LEU A 228 -13.83 14.12 11.81
N ALA A 229 -15.02 14.57 11.38
CA ALA A 229 -15.16 15.65 10.40
C ALA A 229 -14.37 16.89 10.81
N VAL A 230 -14.56 17.35 12.05
CA VAL A 230 -13.87 18.55 12.55
C VAL A 230 -12.35 18.34 12.58
N THR A 231 -11.86 17.18 13.03
CA THR A 231 -10.42 16.91 13.12
C THR A 231 -9.72 16.79 11.77
N LEU A 232 -10.47 16.53 10.69
CA LEU A 232 -9.96 16.39 9.32
C LEU A 232 -10.15 17.66 8.48
N ILE A 233 -10.66 18.76 9.06
CA ILE A 233 -10.81 20.06 8.37
C ILE A 233 -9.55 20.46 7.60
N PRO A 234 -8.33 20.41 8.17
CA PRO A 234 -7.13 20.82 7.45
C PRO A 234 -6.92 20.04 6.14
N ALA A 235 -7.23 18.73 6.13
CA ALA A 235 -7.12 17.89 4.94
C ALA A 235 -8.15 18.22 3.85
N TYR A 236 -9.30 18.81 4.21
CA TYR A 236 -10.36 19.18 3.26
C TYR A 236 -10.10 20.52 2.56
N LEU A 237 -9.30 21.41 3.15
CA LEU A 237 -9.12 22.78 2.66
C LEU A 237 -8.59 22.82 1.22
N LEU A 238 -7.57 22.02 0.90
CA LEU A 238 -6.93 22.03 -0.42
C LEU A 238 -7.85 21.45 -1.53
N PRO A 239 -8.48 20.26 -1.36
CA PRO A 239 -9.49 19.78 -2.31
C PRO A 239 -10.64 20.77 -2.52
N PHE A 240 -11.12 21.39 -1.44
CA PHE A 240 -12.20 22.37 -1.52
C PHE A 240 -11.77 23.60 -2.33
N TYR A 241 -10.59 24.16 -2.02
CA TYR A 241 -10.01 25.28 -2.76
C TYR A 241 -9.83 24.94 -4.25
N TYR A 242 -9.28 23.76 -4.57
CA TYR A 242 -9.05 23.34 -5.95
C TYR A 242 -10.34 23.21 -6.74
N VAL A 243 -11.35 22.53 -6.19
CA VAL A 243 -12.66 22.38 -6.85
C VAL A 243 -13.36 23.72 -7.00
N HIS A 244 -13.28 24.60 -6.00
CA HIS A 244 -13.90 25.91 -6.04
C HIS A 244 -13.27 26.83 -7.09
N THR A 245 -11.95 26.76 -7.27
CA THR A 245 -11.21 27.64 -8.19
C THR A 245 -11.11 27.11 -9.61
N ARG A 246 -10.99 25.79 -9.79
CA ARG A 246 -10.76 25.14 -11.10
C ARG A 246 -12.00 24.45 -11.66
N GLY A 247 -13.03 24.21 -10.85
CA GLY A 247 -14.26 23.53 -11.24
C GLY A 247 -14.09 22.01 -11.43
N VAL A 248 -15.15 21.37 -11.92
CA VAL A 248 -15.22 19.91 -12.15
C VAL A 248 -15.64 19.62 -13.59
N GLN A 249 -14.86 20.15 -14.54
CA GLN A 249 -15.08 19.85 -15.95
C GLN A 249 -14.96 18.33 -16.18
N PRO A 250 -15.97 17.67 -16.76
CA PRO A 250 -15.89 16.25 -17.05
C PRO A 250 -14.76 16.00 -18.06
N SER A 251 -13.87 15.06 -17.77
CA SER A 251 -13.04 14.47 -18.81
C SER A 251 -13.92 13.58 -19.71
N GLY A 252 -13.44 13.30 -20.93
CA GLY A 252 -14.13 12.41 -21.87
C GLY A 252 -14.50 11.09 -21.19
N ARG A 253 -15.78 10.72 -21.27
CA ARG A 253 -16.30 9.49 -20.67
C ARG A 253 -16.22 8.36 -21.69
N TRP A 254 -15.59 7.26 -21.30
CA TRP A 254 -15.66 6.02 -22.08
C TRP A 254 -17.08 5.44 -22.00
N ALA A 255 -17.49 4.73 -23.05
CA ALA A 255 -18.74 4.00 -23.01
C ALA A 255 -18.65 2.88 -21.97
N SER A 256 -19.79 2.49 -21.40
CA SER A 256 -19.85 1.41 -20.40
C SER A 256 -19.21 0.11 -20.90
N GLY A 257 -19.42 -0.23 -22.17
CA GLY A 257 -18.80 -1.41 -22.80
C GLY A 257 -17.28 -1.38 -22.79
N ASP A 258 -16.67 -0.21 -23.07
CA ASP A 258 -15.22 -0.04 -23.05
C ASP A 258 -14.65 -0.17 -21.64
N LEU A 259 -15.36 0.36 -20.63
CA LEU A 259 -14.98 0.22 -19.22
C LEU A 259 -14.98 -1.24 -18.78
N TRP A 260 -16.04 -1.99 -19.09
CA TRP A 260 -16.10 -3.43 -18.78
C TRP A 260 -15.04 -4.22 -19.54
N GLY A 261 -14.79 -3.87 -20.81
CA GLY A 261 -13.72 -4.48 -21.61
C GLY A 261 -12.33 -4.24 -21.02
N TYR A 262 -12.05 -3.00 -20.59
CA TYR A 262 -10.79 -2.63 -19.94
C TYR A 262 -10.62 -3.35 -18.59
N PHE A 263 -11.68 -3.40 -17.78
CA PHE A 263 -11.69 -4.09 -16.49
C PHE A 263 -11.43 -5.60 -16.65
N ALA A 264 -12.11 -6.25 -17.61
CA ALA A 264 -11.96 -7.69 -17.86
C ALA A 264 -10.56 -8.08 -18.37
N LYS A 265 -9.88 -7.17 -19.09
CA LYS A 265 -8.49 -7.32 -19.52
C LYS A 265 -7.48 -6.97 -18.43
N ILE A 266 -7.93 -6.40 -17.32
CA ILE A 266 -7.05 -5.91 -16.24
C ILE A 266 -5.99 -4.99 -16.86
N GLY A 267 -6.46 -4.04 -17.70
CA GLY A 267 -5.60 -3.15 -18.47
C GLY A 267 -4.61 -2.36 -17.61
N SER A 268 -4.89 -2.21 -16.31
CA SER A 268 -3.98 -1.58 -15.35
C SER A 268 -2.68 -2.37 -15.09
N LEU A 269 -2.61 -3.64 -15.46
CA LEU A 269 -1.40 -4.48 -15.34
C LEU A 269 -0.75 -4.81 -16.69
N THR A 270 -1.29 -4.26 -17.79
CA THR A 270 -0.80 -4.47 -19.15
C THR A 270 -0.17 -3.19 -19.67
N SER A 271 1.11 -3.21 -20.00
CA SER A 271 1.91 -2.04 -20.37
C SER A 271 2.54 -2.14 -21.74
N TYR A 272 3.39 -3.15 -21.96
CA TYR A 272 4.22 -3.21 -23.18
C TYR A 272 3.91 -4.42 -24.05
N ASP A 273 3.45 -5.52 -23.47
CA ASP A 273 3.29 -6.79 -24.18
C ASP A 273 1.91 -7.38 -23.90
N VAL A 274 1.25 -7.91 -24.93
CA VAL A 274 -0.05 -8.58 -24.82
C VAL A 274 0.03 -9.78 -23.86
N ARG A 275 1.21 -10.39 -23.69
CA ARG A 275 1.42 -11.50 -22.75
C ARG A 275 1.20 -11.10 -21.29
N GLU A 276 1.33 -9.81 -20.96
CA GLU A 276 1.07 -9.30 -19.61
C GLU A 276 -0.43 -9.43 -19.25
N ASP A 277 -1.34 -9.48 -20.23
CA ASP A 277 -2.78 -9.71 -20.01
C ASP A 277 -3.03 -11.09 -19.40
N TYR A 278 -2.28 -12.12 -19.84
CA TYR A 278 -2.38 -13.45 -19.24
C TYR A 278 -1.92 -13.43 -17.79
N VAL A 279 -0.82 -12.74 -17.48
CA VAL A 279 -0.32 -12.60 -16.10
C VAL A 279 -1.34 -11.88 -15.23
N GLY A 280 -1.89 -10.76 -15.73
CA GLY A 280 -2.96 -10.02 -15.05
C GLY A 280 -4.16 -10.91 -14.73
N LYS A 281 -4.65 -11.68 -15.71
CA LYS A 281 -5.80 -12.60 -15.53
C LYS A 281 -5.52 -13.67 -14.49
N TRP A 282 -4.35 -14.31 -14.52
CA TRP A 282 -3.97 -15.30 -13.52
C TRP A 282 -3.89 -14.70 -12.12
N LEU A 283 -3.39 -13.47 -11.98
CA LEU A 283 -3.40 -12.73 -10.72
C LEU A 283 -4.83 -12.47 -10.24
N ALA A 284 -5.73 -11.96 -11.10
CA ALA A 284 -7.11 -11.74 -10.69
C ALA A 284 -7.81 -13.01 -10.24
N ILE A 285 -7.60 -14.14 -10.94
CA ILE A 285 -8.13 -15.45 -10.54
C ILE A 285 -7.58 -15.86 -9.17
N LEU A 286 -6.26 -15.73 -8.96
CA LEU A 286 -5.63 -16.02 -7.67
C LEU A 286 -6.23 -15.17 -6.54
N PHE A 287 -6.38 -13.86 -6.75
CA PHE A 287 -6.97 -12.94 -5.78
C PHE A 287 -8.43 -13.28 -5.48
N ALA A 288 -9.22 -13.59 -6.51
CA ALA A 288 -10.61 -14.01 -6.35
C ALA A 288 -10.71 -15.32 -5.55
N ALA A 289 -9.85 -16.30 -5.83
CA ALA A 289 -9.78 -17.55 -5.11
C ALA A 289 -9.39 -17.35 -3.64
N LEU A 290 -8.38 -16.51 -3.36
CA LEU A 290 -7.97 -16.17 -1.99
C LEU A 290 -9.09 -15.45 -1.24
N MET A 291 -9.77 -14.50 -1.88
CA MET A 291 -10.89 -13.78 -1.28
C MET A 291 -12.04 -14.74 -0.94
N LEU A 292 -12.46 -15.59 -1.89
CA LEU A 292 -13.49 -16.60 -1.66
C LEU A 292 -13.09 -17.55 -0.53
N TYR A 293 -11.85 -18.04 -0.53
CA TYR A 293 -11.30 -18.87 0.53
C TYR A 293 -11.42 -18.19 1.90
N THR A 294 -11.03 -16.91 2.01
CA THR A 294 -11.13 -16.17 3.29
C THR A 294 -12.58 -15.99 3.76
N ILE A 295 -13.51 -15.66 2.86
CA ILE A 295 -14.93 -15.49 3.20
C ILE A 295 -15.54 -16.83 3.65
N VAL A 296 -15.25 -17.91 2.92
CA VAL A 296 -15.70 -19.26 3.24
C VAL A 296 -15.12 -19.71 4.58
N TRP A 297 -13.83 -19.49 4.81
CA TRP A 297 -13.16 -19.84 6.06
C TRP A 297 -13.75 -19.10 7.27
N GLU A 298 -14.04 -17.80 7.14
CA GLU A 298 -14.62 -16.99 8.21
C GLU A 298 -16.10 -17.32 8.46
N LYS A 299 -16.90 -17.55 7.41
CA LYS A 299 -18.34 -17.81 7.54
C LYS A 299 -18.69 -19.27 7.88
N ILE A 300 -17.94 -20.24 7.40
CA ILE A 300 -18.22 -21.68 7.60
C ILE A 300 -17.62 -22.21 8.92
N GLY A 301 -16.92 -21.38 9.69
CA GLY A 301 -16.62 -21.70 11.10
C GLY A 301 -15.55 -22.78 11.29
N LEU A 302 -14.65 -23.00 10.32
CA LEU A 302 -13.44 -23.83 10.55
C LEU A 302 -12.52 -23.26 11.66
N SER A 303 -12.71 -21.99 12.05
CA SER A 303 -12.08 -21.41 13.24
C SER A 303 -12.71 -21.85 14.57
N ALA A 304 -14.01 -22.19 14.59
CA ALA A 304 -14.71 -22.67 15.79
C ALA A 304 -14.29 -24.10 16.16
N CYS A 305 -13.95 -24.92 15.16
CA CYS A 305 -13.47 -26.29 15.33
C CYS A 305 -12.08 -26.38 16.00
N LEU A 306 -11.31 -25.28 15.99
CA LEU A 306 -9.99 -25.21 16.66
C LEU A 306 -10.02 -24.51 18.02
N LYS A 307 -11.04 -23.68 18.30
CA LYS A 307 -11.14 -22.88 19.53
C LYS A 307 -12.06 -23.46 20.59
N ASN A 308 -13.01 -24.33 20.23
CA ASN A 308 -13.88 -25.00 21.19
C ASN A 308 -13.35 -26.41 21.52
N ASP A 309 -13.17 -26.62 22.82
CA ASP A 309 -12.91 -27.86 23.56
C ASP A 309 -12.52 -29.12 22.79
N CYS A 310 -11.35 -29.64 23.14
CA CYS A 310 -11.04 -31.05 23.04
C CYS A 310 -11.98 -31.84 23.99
N SER A 311 -13.21 -32.11 23.57
CA SER A 311 -13.89 -33.36 23.91
C SER A 311 -13.41 -34.45 22.93
N ASN A 312 -13.38 -35.69 23.39
CA ASN A 312 -12.45 -36.76 22.96
C ASN A 312 -12.55 -37.27 21.51
N ASP A 313 -13.35 -36.66 20.63
CA ASP A 313 -13.64 -37.21 19.29
C ASP A 313 -12.84 -36.57 18.15
N CYS A 314 -12.02 -35.55 18.42
CA CYS A 314 -11.20 -34.88 17.39
C CYS A 314 -9.74 -35.38 17.30
N LEU A 315 -9.43 -36.60 17.75
CA LEU A 315 -8.06 -37.12 17.70
C LEU A 315 -7.60 -37.57 16.29
N PHE A 316 -8.53 -37.77 15.35
CA PHE A 316 -8.18 -38.34 14.04
C PHE A 316 -7.83 -37.33 12.94
N PHE A 317 -8.21 -36.05 13.07
CA PHE A 317 -7.98 -35.06 12.00
C PHE A 317 -6.85 -34.07 12.26
N LYS A 318 -6.33 -34.00 13.50
CA LYS A 318 -5.25 -33.09 13.87
C LYS A 318 -3.85 -33.56 13.41
N LEU A 319 -3.76 -34.77 12.83
CA LEU A 319 -2.51 -35.35 12.30
C LEU A 319 -2.31 -35.10 10.80
N LYS A 320 -3.23 -34.42 10.09
CA LYS A 320 -3.17 -34.34 8.61
C LYS A 320 -2.74 -32.99 8.04
N THR A 321 -2.65 -31.92 8.85
CA THR A 321 -2.25 -30.58 8.37
C THR A 321 -0.81 -30.20 8.68
N ASP A 322 -0.16 -30.87 9.64
CA ASP A 322 1.25 -30.59 9.98
C ASP A 322 2.26 -31.40 9.13
N THR A 323 1.78 -32.26 8.22
CA THR A 323 2.62 -33.14 7.40
C THR A 323 3.01 -32.60 6.02
N PHE A 324 2.66 -31.35 5.66
CA PHE A 324 2.98 -30.82 4.33
C PHE A 324 4.31 -30.09 4.20
N PHE A 325 5.09 -29.94 5.27
CA PHE A 325 6.46 -29.41 5.17
C PHE A 325 7.42 -30.21 6.07
N TRP A 326 8.42 -30.81 5.41
CA TRP A 326 9.55 -31.62 5.93
C TRP A 326 9.35 -33.15 5.94
N GLN A 327 9.56 -33.76 4.77
CA GLN A 327 10.17 -35.10 4.69
C GLN A 327 11.64 -34.99 5.10
N VAL A 328 12.01 -35.51 6.27
CA VAL A 328 13.34 -36.09 6.51
C VAL A 328 13.13 -37.41 7.23
N THR A 329 13.28 -38.48 6.46
CA THR A 329 13.36 -39.86 6.91
C THR A 329 14.68 -40.11 7.62
N MET A 330 14.65 -40.85 8.74
CA MET A 330 15.70 -41.79 9.14
C MET A 330 15.04 -42.95 9.88
N ARG A 331 15.50 -44.15 9.55
CA ARG A 331 15.13 -45.44 10.17
C ARG A 331 15.55 -45.52 11.62
#